data_AF-A0A3M1Z2R7-F1
#
_entry.id   AF-A0A3M1Z2R7-F1
#
_cell.length_a   1.000
_cell.length_b   1.000
_cell.length_c   1.000
_cell.angle_alpha   90.00
_cell.angle_beta   90.00
_cell.angle_gamma   90.00
#
_symmetry.space_group_name_H-M   'P 1'
#
loop_
_entity.id
_entity.type
_entity.pdbx_description
1 polymer ?
#
loop_
_entity_poly.entity_id
_entity_poly.type
_entity_poly.pdbx_seq_one_letter_code
_entity_poly.pdbx_strand_id
1 'polypeptide(L)' 'MRIIGGKFKGRKFFPPAKNWPTRPTTDFSKEGLFNILNNYIDFESVK' A
#
# COMPACT_ATOMS: atom_id res chain seq x y z
N MET A 1 -8.21 4.33 -3.51
CA MET A 1 -6.86 3.80 -3.18
C MET A 1 -6.32 3.01 -4.36
N ARG A 2 -5.01 3.02 -4.61
CA ARG A 2 -4.38 2.25 -5.72
C ARG A 2 -3.23 1.38 -5.19
N ILE A 3 -3.04 0.20 -5.78
CA ILE A 3 -1.85 -0.65 -5.53
C ILE A 3 -0.62 -0.05 -6.21
N ILE A 4 0.47 0.09 -5.45
CA ILE A 4 1.67 0.83 -5.89
C ILE A 4 2.74 -0.11 -6.49
N GLY A 5 2.77 -1.39 -6.09
CA GLY A 5 3.79 -2.35 -6.52
C GLY A 5 3.31 -3.80 -6.60
N GLY A 6 4.22 -4.69 -7.01
CA GLY A 6 3.96 -6.13 -7.14
C GLY A 6 3.02 -6.52 -8.30
N LYS A 7 2.53 -7.76 -8.27
CA LYS A 7 1.72 -8.39 -9.32
C LYS A 7 0.46 -7.59 -9.71
N PHE A 8 -0.10 -6.82 -8.77
CA PHE A 8 -1.35 -6.09 -8.97
C PHE A 8 -1.17 -4.57 -9.07
N LYS A 9 0.05 -4.10 -9.34
CA LYS A 9 0.37 -2.67 -9.51
C LYS A 9 -0.63 -1.99 -10.46
N GLY A 10 -1.12 -0.82 -10.07
CA GLY A 10 -2.06 -0.02 -10.87
C GLY A 10 -3.54 -0.33 -10.65
N ARG A 11 -3.88 -1.45 -9.98
CA ARG A 11 -5.28 -1.75 -9.63
C ARG A 11 -5.85 -0.69 -8.70
N LYS A 12 -6.98 -0.11 -9.08
CA LYS A 12 -7.73 0.87 -8.27
C LYS A 12 -8.76 0.17 -7.41
N PHE A 13 -8.91 0.63 -6.19
CA PHE A 13 -9.93 0.24 -5.23
C PHE A 13 -10.76 1.45 -4.81
N PHE A 14 -12.06 1.21 -4.71
CA PHE A 14 -13.06 2.17 -4.29
C PHE A 14 -13.59 1.73 -2.93
N PRO A 15 -12.92 2.12 -1.82
CA PRO A 15 -13.46 1.84 -0.49
C PRO A 15 -14.82 2.52 -0.31
N PRO A 16 -15.74 1.98 0.50
CA PRO A 16 -17.06 2.56 0.80
C PRO A 16 -16.95 3.81 1.71
N ALA A 17 -15.93 4.63 1.52
CA ALA A 17 -15.53 5.74 2.38
C ALA A 17 -16.29 7.02 2.03
N LYS A 18 -17.61 6.94 1.79
CA LYS A 18 -18.38 8.10 1.34
C LYS A 18 -18.35 9.26 2.36
N ASN A 19 -18.02 9.01 3.65
CA ASN A 19 -17.96 10.03 4.72
C ASN A 19 -17.18 9.59 5.99
N TRP A 20 -16.07 8.84 5.88
CA TRP A 20 -15.32 8.49 7.11
C TRP A 20 -14.45 9.67 7.61
N PRO A 21 -14.50 10.02 8.90
CA PRO A 21 -13.68 11.09 9.49
C PRO A 21 -12.19 10.69 9.64
N THR A 22 -11.78 9.59 9.03
CA THR A 22 -10.44 9.02 9.13
C THR A 22 -9.51 9.62 8.09
N ARG A 23 -8.28 9.94 8.51
CA ARG A 23 -7.23 10.45 7.61
C ARG A 23 -6.91 9.40 6.53
N PRO A 24 -6.97 9.74 5.22
CA PRO A 24 -6.63 8.80 4.16
C PRO A 24 -5.13 8.50 4.14
N THR A 25 -4.76 7.27 3.81
CA THR A 25 -3.36 6.92 3.51
C THR A 25 -3.01 7.36 2.09
N THR A 26 -1.97 8.20 1.96
CA THR A 26 -1.54 8.69 0.65
C THR A 26 -0.75 7.62 -0.10
N ASP A 27 -0.61 7.79 -1.42
CA ASP A 27 0.23 6.90 -2.22
C ASP A 27 1.70 6.97 -1.76
N PHE A 28 2.20 8.17 -1.45
CA PHE A 28 3.55 8.38 -0.93
C PHE A 28 3.81 7.62 0.38
N SER A 29 2.87 7.67 1.34
CA SER A 29 3.03 6.95 2.61
C SER A 29 3.10 5.43 2.43
N LYS A 30 2.32 4.88 1.49
CA LYS A 30 2.36 3.44 1.18
C LYS A 30 3.68 3.05 0.52
N GLU A 31 4.17 3.86 -0.43
CA GLU A 31 5.45 3.60 -1.09
C GLU A 31 6.61 3.63 -0.09
N GLY A 32 6.68 4.66 0.76
CA GLY A 32 7.68 4.76 1.81
C GLY A 32 7.64 3.58 2.79
N LEU A 33 6.45 3.14 3.20
CA LEU A 33 6.29 1.98 4.08
C LEU A 33 6.84 0.69 3.45
N PHE A 34 6.50 0.42 2.19
CA PHE A 34 7.00 -0.80 1.51
C PHE A 34 8.50 -0.71 1.21
N ASN A 35 9.04 0.48 0.93
CA ASN A 35 10.48 0.66 0.79
C ASN A 35 11.22 0.34 2.09
N ILE A 36 10.70 0.79 3.24
CA ILE A 36 11.23 0.43 4.55
C ILE A 36 11.18 -1.09 4.72
N LEU A 37 10.00 -1.70 4.56
CA LEU A 37 9.83 -3.13 4.81
C LEU A 37 10.69 -4.01 3.90
N ASN A 38 10.87 -3.65 2.62
CA ASN A 38 11.76 -4.38 1.70
C ASN A 38 13.23 -4.39 2.13
N ASN A 39 13.67 -3.40 2.92
CA ASN A 39 15.03 -3.37 3.45
C ASN A 39 15.17 -4.13 4.78
N TYR A 40 14.07 -4.32 5.51
CA TYR A 40 14.07 -4.99 6.82
C TYR A 40 13.71 -6.47 6.75
N ILE A 41 12.94 -6.87 5.74
CA ILE A 41 12.35 -8.21 5.65
C ILE A 41 12.65 -8.78 4.28
N ASP A 42 13.23 -9.97 4.25
CA ASP A 42 13.28 -10.78 3.04
C ASP A 42 11.92 -11.47 2.84
N PHE A 43 11.10 -10.89 1.96
CA PHE A 43 9.76 -11.41 1.66
C PHE A 43 9.77 -12.78 0.97
N GLU A 44 10.88 -13.24 0.42
CA GLU A 44 10.97 -14.58 -0.17
C GLU A 44 11.14 -15.66 0.91
N SER A 45 11.80 -15.32 2.02
CA SER A 45 12.00 -16.22 3.16
C SER A 45 10.78 -16.42 4.06
N VAL A 46 9.81 -15.50 4.01
CA VAL A 46 8.62 -15.48 4.88
C VAL A 46 7.45 -16.27 4.27
N LYS A 47 7.66 -16.94 3.13
CA LYS A 47 6.62 -17.59 2.35
C LYS A 47 6.27 -19.01 2.83
#